data_AF-A0A143X0L5-F1
#
_entry.id   AF-A0A143X0L5-F1
#
_cell.length_a   1.000
_cell.length_b   1.000
_cell.length_c   1.000
_cell.angle_alpha   90.00
_cell.angle_beta   90.00
_cell.angle_gamma   90.00
#
_symmetry.space_group_name_H-M   'P 1'
#
loop_
_entity.id
_entity.type
_entity.pdbx_description
1 polymer ?
#
loop_
_entity_poly.entity_id
_entity_poly.type
_entity_poly.pdbx_seq_one_letter_code
_entity_poly.pdbx_strand_id
1 'polypeptide(L)'
;MNDNENLIEEMEDEDEVEDDEELSRLIEQYHRDSDHYLKIFKQDLLESGLTDKTIRTHINNMFFYLNDYLADYAGVSMPKGPEYIDSFIRHFFIRKCMWATKTSINENCSTFKKFYKSMYQHGLVERLDYEYVVEIIKENKKEWLEQLKRFDEGALYDDYLSW
;
A
#
# COMPACT_ATOMS: atom_id res chain seq x y z
N MET A 1 -21.73 38.44 -24.66
CA MET A 1 -20.91 37.31 -25.14
C MET A 1 -19.95 36.80 -24.06
N ASN A 2 -20.18 37.12 -22.78
CA ASN A 2 -19.26 36.80 -21.67
C ASN A 2 -19.94 36.05 -20.51
N ASP A 3 -21.22 35.68 -20.66
CA ASP A 3 -22.01 35.11 -19.56
C ASP A 3 -21.99 33.57 -19.58
N ASN A 4 -21.50 32.96 -20.68
CA ASN A 4 -21.46 31.50 -20.83
C ASN A 4 -20.11 30.89 -20.42
N GLU A 5 -19.01 31.65 -20.49
CA GLU A 5 -17.70 31.19 -19.97
C GLU A 5 -17.70 31.19 -18.43
N ASN A 6 -18.25 32.22 -17.79
CA ASN A 6 -18.32 32.29 -16.32
C ASN A 6 -19.21 31.19 -15.71
N LEU A 7 -20.29 30.80 -16.40
CA LEU A 7 -21.14 29.68 -15.98
C LEU A 7 -20.47 28.32 -16.20
N ILE A 8 -19.60 28.19 -17.21
CA ILE A 8 -18.85 26.95 -17.45
C ILE A 8 -17.71 26.84 -16.43
N GLU A 9 -16.97 27.92 -16.17
CA GLU A 9 -15.92 27.95 -15.12
C GLU A 9 -16.51 27.71 -13.73
N GLU A 10 -17.64 28.35 -13.35
CA GLU A 10 -18.29 28.11 -12.06
C GLU A 10 -18.83 26.67 -11.90
N MET A 11 -19.26 26.03 -12.99
CA MET A 11 -19.69 24.63 -12.99
C MET A 11 -18.49 23.65 -12.97
N GLU A 12 -17.41 23.94 -13.69
CA GLU A 12 -16.17 23.15 -13.65
C GLU A 12 -15.51 23.20 -12.26
N ASP A 13 -15.52 24.37 -11.61
CA ASP A 13 -15.02 24.55 -10.24
C ASP A 13 -15.89 23.83 -9.19
N GLU A 14 -17.22 23.78 -9.35
CA GLU A 14 -18.11 23.04 -8.45
C GLU A 14 -17.95 21.51 -8.60
N ASP A 15 -17.85 21.01 -9.83
CA ASP A 15 -17.63 19.58 -10.11
C ASP A 15 -16.24 19.11 -9.62
N GLU A 16 -15.18 19.91 -9.80
CA GLU A 16 -13.82 19.59 -9.33
C GLU A 16 -13.74 19.58 -7.78
N VAL A 17 -14.45 20.50 -7.11
CA VAL A 17 -14.51 20.54 -5.63
C VAL A 17 -15.33 19.37 -5.06
N GLU A 18 -16.40 18.94 -5.72
CA GLU A 18 -17.19 17.78 -5.29
C GLU A 18 -16.38 16.47 -5.37
N ASP A 19 -15.60 16.29 -6.44
CA ASP A 19 -14.71 15.14 -6.63
C ASP A 19 -13.61 15.07 -5.55
N ASP A 20 -13.02 16.22 -5.17
CA ASP A 20 -11.99 16.30 -4.11
C ASP A 20 -12.56 15.99 -2.71
N GLU A 21 -13.79 16.44 -2.42
CA GLU A 21 -14.47 16.11 -1.16
C GLU A 21 -14.86 14.63 -1.08
N GLU A 22 -15.33 14.02 -2.18
CA GLU A 22 -15.64 12.60 -2.23
C GLU A 22 -14.39 11.75 -2.00
N LEU A 23 -13.29 12.08 -2.69
CA LEU A 23 -12.00 11.41 -2.52
C LEU A 23 -11.50 11.51 -1.07
N SER A 24 -11.61 12.69 -0.46
CA SER A 24 -11.21 12.90 0.94
C SER A 24 -12.01 12.02 1.90
N ARG A 25 -13.33 11.93 1.73
CA ARG A 25 -14.20 11.06 2.54
C ARG A 25 -13.85 9.58 2.37
N LEU A 26 -13.49 9.18 1.16
CA LEU A 26 -13.10 7.81 0.84
C LEU A 26 -11.76 7.43 1.50
N ILE A 27 -10.77 8.30 1.45
CA ILE A 27 -9.47 8.11 2.12
C ILE A 27 -9.66 8.01 3.64
N GLU A 28 -10.47 8.88 4.23
CA GLU A 28 -10.81 8.78 5.65
C GLU A 28 -11.48 7.45 6.00
N GLN A 29 -12.36 6.95 5.13
CA GLN A 29 -12.98 5.64 5.31
C GLN A 29 -11.93 4.52 5.26
N TYR A 30 -10.96 4.59 4.33
CA TYR A 30 -9.88 3.61 4.23
C TYR A 30 -9.00 3.58 5.47
N HIS A 31 -8.73 4.73 6.11
CA HIS A 31 -8.05 4.75 7.40
C HIS A 31 -8.86 4.07 8.51
N ARG A 32 -10.17 4.35 8.59
CA ARG A 32 -11.07 3.71 9.57
C ARG A 32 -11.12 2.18 9.38
N ASP A 33 -11.17 1.73 8.13
CA ASP A 33 -11.17 0.30 7.80
C ASP A 33 -9.82 -0.34 8.13
N SER A 34 -8.72 0.37 7.86
CA SER A 34 -7.36 -0.08 8.19
C SER A 34 -7.19 -0.34 9.70
N ASP A 35 -7.74 0.51 10.55
CA ASP A 35 -7.77 0.28 12.01
C ASP A 35 -8.47 -1.03 12.39
N HIS A 36 -9.56 -1.37 11.69
CA HIS A 36 -10.28 -2.62 11.92
C HIS A 36 -9.43 -3.83 11.49
N TYR A 37 -8.85 -3.79 10.29
CA TYR A 37 -8.01 -4.86 9.78
C TYR A 37 -6.75 -5.09 10.62
N LEU A 38 -6.11 -4.02 11.08
CA LEU A 38 -4.93 -4.11 11.94
C LEU A 38 -5.26 -4.70 13.31
N LYS A 39 -6.45 -4.46 13.87
CA LYS A 39 -6.90 -5.10 15.12
C LYS A 39 -7.06 -6.61 14.96
N ILE A 40 -7.72 -7.04 13.88
CA ILE A 40 -7.87 -8.46 13.55
C ILE A 40 -6.50 -9.11 13.37
N PHE A 41 -5.65 -8.50 12.54
CA PHE A 41 -4.32 -9.04 12.27
C PHE A 41 -3.46 -9.12 13.53
N LYS A 42 -3.51 -8.11 14.41
CA LYS A 42 -2.81 -8.12 15.70
C LYS A 42 -3.25 -9.29 16.57
N GLN A 43 -4.54 -9.57 16.62
CA GLN A 43 -5.10 -10.68 17.40
C GLN A 43 -4.57 -12.03 16.87
N ASP A 44 -4.62 -12.26 15.55
CA ASP A 44 -4.09 -13.49 14.94
C ASP A 44 -2.58 -13.66 15.21
N LEU A 45 -1.81 -12.57 15.20
CA LEU A 45 -0.39 -12.63 15.51
C LEU A 45 -0.13 -12.98 17.00
N LEU A 46 -0.93 -12.44 17.93
CA LEU A 46 -0.86 -12.79 19.35
C LEU A 46 -1.15 -14.27 19.58
N GLU A 47 -2.21 -14.78 18.95
CA GLU A 47 -2.62 -16.19 19.05
C GLU A 47 -1.60 -17.14 18.44
N SER A 48 -0.85 -16.69 17.43
CA SER A 48 0.26 -17.45 16.84
C SER A 48 1.50 -17.57 17.73
N GLY A 49 1.52 -16.89 18.90
CA GLY A 49 2.61 -16.96 19.87
C GLY A 49 3.87 -16.19 19.47
N LEU A 50 3.76 -15.20 18.57
CA LEU A 50 4.88 -14.34 18.20
C LEU A 50 5.24 -13.37 19.33
N THR A 51 6.51 -12.95 19.35
CA THR A 51 6.98 -11.97 20.34
C THR A 51 6.41 -10.57 20.06
N ASP A 52 6.23 -9.76 21.10
CA ASP A 52 5.76 -8.37 20.97
C ASP A 52 6.59 -7.54 19.98
N LYS A 53 7.91 -7.78 19.91
CA LYS A 53 8.78 -7.12 18.95
C LYS A 53 8.39 -7.47 17.52
N THR A 54 8.20 -8.76 17.24
CA THR A 54 7.80 -9.24 15.90
C THR A 54 6.40 -8.78 15.54
N ILE A 55 5.45 -8.81 16.48
CA ILE A 55 4.09 -8.31 16.28
C ILE A 55 4.12 -6.84 15.89
N ARG A 56 4.86 -6.02 16.66
CA ARG A 56 5.01 -4.59 16.36
C ARG A 56 5.60 -4.33 14.97
N THR A 57 6.61 -5.08 14.55
CA THR A 57 7.16 -4.98 13.18
C THR A 57 6.10 -5.27 12.13
N HIS A 58 5.33 -6.35 12.27
CA HIS A 58 4.26 -6.69 11.32
C HIS A 58 3.16 -5.62 11.28
N ILE A 59 2.72 -5.12 12.44
CA ILE A 59 1.70 -4.08 12.52
C ILE A 59 2.19 -2.77 11.91
N ASN A 60 3.41 -2.34 12.21
CA ASN A 60 3.95 -1.10 11.64
C ASN A 60 4.10 -1.20 10.12
N ASN A 61 4.57 -2.34 9.59
CA ASN A 61 4.68 -2.53 8.15
C ASN A 61 3.31 -2.50 7.46
N MET A 62 2.27 -3.12 8.05
CA MET A 62 0.92 -3.02 7.47
C MET A 62 0.28 -1.67 7.65
N PHE A 63 0.48 -0.99 8.79
CA PHE A 63 0.00 0.36 9.00
C PHE A 63 0.52 1.28 7.90
N PHE A 64 1.84 1.21 7.63
CA PHE A 64 2.47 1.98 6.57
C PHE A 64 1.96 1.63 5.17
N TYR A 65 1.76 0.34 4.91
CA TYR A 65 1.22 -0.09 3.62
C TYR A 65 -0.23 0.36 3.40
N LEU A 66 -1.09 0.19 4.41
CA LEU A 66 -2.52 0.46 4.28
C LEU A 66 -2.83 1.97 4.29
N ASN A 67 -2.22 2.72 5.21
CA ASN A 67 -2.51 4.13 5.38
C ASN A 67 -1.66 4.98 4.43
N ASP A 68 -0.35 4.99 4.63
CA ASP A 68 0.54 5.90 3.89
C ASP A 68 0.62 5.57 2.40
N TYR A 69 0.53 4.28 2.03
CA TYR A 69 0.62 3.87 0.63
C TYR A 69 -0.73 3.64 -0.05
N LEU A 70 -1.56 2.71 0.43
CA LEU A 70 -2.82 2.42 -0.26
C LEU A 70 -3.80 3.59 -0.16
N ALA A 71 -4.09 4.10 1.03
CA ALA A 71 -5.04 5.18 1.21
C ALA A 71 -4.49 6.52 0.67
N ASP A 72 -3.39 7.01 1.26
CA ASP A 72 -2.90 8.38 0.99
C ASP A 72 -2.25 8.52 -0.39
N TYR A 73 -1.41 7.55 -0.78
CA TYR A 73 -0.64 7.66 -2.02
C TYR A 73 -1.39 7.12 -3.24
N ALA A 74 -2.16 6.04 -3.07
CA ALA A 74 -2.80 5.34 -4.19
C ALA A 74 -4.32 5.54 -4.27
N GLY A 75 -5.00 6.03 -3.23
CA GLY A 75 -6.46 6.15 -3.20
C GLY A 75 -7.18 4.80 -3.29
N VAL A 76 -6.61 3.75 -2.68
CA VAL A 76 -7.03 2.35 -2.86
C VAL A 76 -7.39 1.70 -1.54
N SER A 77 -8.46 0.90 -1.55
CA SER A 77 -8.89 0.11 -0.39
C SER A 77 -8.08 -1.18 -0.20
N MET A 78 -8.03 -1.68 1.05
CA MET A 78 -7.30 -2.90 1.41
C MET A 78 -7.61 -4.14 0.56
N PRO A 79 -8.88 -4.45 0.19
CA PRO A 79 -9.19 -5.62 -0.62
C PRO A 79 -8.51 -5.61 -1.99
N LYS A 80 -8.25 -4.42 -2.55
CA LYS A 80 -7.50 -4.24 -3.79
C LYS A 80 -5.99 -4.21 -3.60
N GLY A 81 -5.53 -4.08 -2.36
CA GLY A 81 -4.12 -4.00 -2.02
C GLY A 81 -3.23 -5.14 -2.56
N PRO A 82 -3.66 -6.40 -2.78
CA PRO A 82 -2.81 -7.40 -3.43
C PRO A 82 -2.23 -6.94 -4.78
N GLU A 83 -3.04 -6.25 -5.60
CA GLU A 83 -2.67 -5.74 -6.93
C GLU A 83 -1.56 -4.67 -6.89
N TYR A 84 -1.34 -4.07 -5.71
CA TYR A 84 -0.45 -2.92 -5.53
C TYR A 84 0.88 -3.26 -4.84
N ILE A 85 1.07 -4.51 -4.38
CA ILE A 85 2.29 -4.91 -3.64
C ILE A 85 3.55 -4.70 -4.48
N ASP A 86 3.50 -5.00 -5.78
CA ASP A 86 4.66 -4.86 -6.65
C ASP A 86 5.05 -3.39 -6.84
N SER A 87 4.07 -2.53 -7.12
CA SER A 87 4.25 -1.09 -7.25
C SER A 87 4.76 -0.45 -5.95
N PHE A 88 4.20 -0.89 -4.81
CA PHE A 88 4.69 -0.47 -3.50
C PHE A 88 6.17 -0.77 -3.32
N ILE A 89 6.60 -2.02 -3.51
CA ILE A 89 8.00 -2.37 -3.24
C ILE A 89 8.93 -1.69 -4.26
N ARG A 90 8.62 -1.79 -5.56
CA ARG A 90 9.51 -1.32 -6.64
C ARG A 90 9.60 0.20 -6.73
N HIS A 91 8.46 0.89 -6.69
CA HIS A 91 8.38 2.30 -7.07
C HIS A 91 8.26 3.24 -5.89
N PHE A 92 7.61 2.81 -4.82
CA PHE A 92 7.43 3.63 -3.63
C PHE A 92 8.50 3.34 -2.58
N PHE A 93 8.53 2.11 -2.07
CA PHE A 93 9.35 1.73 -0.92
C PHE A 93 10.85 1.87 -1.19
N ILE A 94 11.37 1.24 -2.24
CA ILE A 94 12.81 1.31 -2.57
C ILE A 94 13.26 2.75 -2.86
N ARG A 95 12.42 3.57 -3.50
CA ARG A 95 12.83 4.88 -4.03
C ARG A 95 12.55 6.04 -3.08
N LYS A 96 11.52 5.94 -2.23
CA LYS A 96 11.04 7.03 -1.38
C LYS A 96 11.26 6.77 0.11
N CYS A 97 11.47 5.52 0.53
CA CYS A 97 11.69 5.20 1.94
C CYS A 97 13.18 5.04 2.24
N MET A 98 13.77 6.01 2.94
CA MET A 98 15.19 5.99 3.34
C MET A 98 15.60 4.77 4.18
N TRP A 99 14.63 4.03 4.72
CA TRP A 99 14.83 2.82 5.51
C TRP A 99 14.66 1.53 4.69
N ALA A 100 14.47 1.63 3.37
CA ALA A 100 14.45 0.50 2.48
C ALA A 100 15.81 -0.22 2.50
N THR A 101 15.76 -1.48 2.89
CA THR A 101 16.90 -2.38 3.01
C THR A 101 16.47 -3.79 2.64
N LYS A 102 17.42 -4.66 2.30
CA LYS A 102 17.15 -6.09 2.07
C LYS A 102 16.36 -6.71 3.23
N THR A 103 16.67 -6.35 4.48
CA THR A 103 15.95 -6.84 5.66
C THR A 103 14.51 -6.35 5.66
N SER A 104 14.27 -5.05 5.51
CA SER A 104 12.91 -4.49 5.50
C SER A 104 12.04 -5.01 4.34
N ILE A 105 12.60 -5.26 3.15
CA ILE A 105 11.87 -5.88 2.02
C ILE A 105 11.45 -7.30 2.40
N ASN A 106 12.35 -8.08 3.00
CA ASN A 106 12.03 -9.42 3.49
C ASN A 106 10.94 -9.40 4.57
N GLU A 107 11.00 -8.43 5.47
CA GLU A 107 9.99 -8.23 6.52
C GLU A 107 8.64 -7.87 5.90
N ASN A 108 8.57 -6.93 4.96
CA ASN A 108 7.35 -6.60 4.21
C ASN A 108 6.76 -7.84 3.51
N CYS A 109 7.59 -8.62 2.79
CA CYS A 109 7.14 -9.87 2.16
C CYS A 109 6.54 -10.86 3.17
N SER A 110 7.13 -10.97 4.37
CA SER A 110 6.63 -11.84 5.44
C SER A 110 5.31 -11.31 6.00
N THR A 111 5.24 -10.00 6.24
CA THR A 111 4.05 -9.29 6.72
C THR A 111 2.89 -9.47 5.75
N PHE A 112 3.05 -9.17 4.46
CA PHE A 112 1.98 -9.28 3.47
C PHE A 112 1.37 -10.67 3.40
N LYS A 113 2.21 -11.71 3.36
CA LYS A 113 1.73 -13.10 3.36
C LYS A 113 0.94 -13.45 4.62
N LYS A 114 1.35 -12.94 5.79
CA LYS A 114 0.63 -13.19 7.05
C LYS A 114 -0.67 -12.40 7.13
N PHE A 115 -0.63 -11.13 6.73
CA PHE A 115 -1.77 -10.23 6.74
C PHE A 115 -2.87 -10.73 5.80
N TYR A 116 -2.57 -10.97 4.53
CA TYR A 116 -3.59 -11.43 3.58
C TYR A 116 -4.07 -12.86 3.86
N LYS A 117 -3.25 -13.70 4.50
CA LYS A 117 -3.73 -14.96 5.05
C LYS A 117 -4.77 -14.75 6.16
N SER A 118 -4.48 -13.85 7.10
CA SER A 118 -5.42 -13.45 8.17
C SER A 118 -6.72 -12.91 7.57
N MET A 119 -6.64 -11.95 6.65
CA MET A 119 -7.83 -11.38 6.00
C MET A 119 -8.66 -12.45 5.28
N TYR A 120 -8.03 -13.40 4.59
CA TYR A 120 -8.72 -14.53 3.97
C TYR A 120 -9.41 -15.43 5.01
N GLN A 121 -8.73 -15.74 6.13
CA GLN A 121 -9.30 -16.58 7.20
C GLN A 121 -10.53 -15.93 7.87
N HIS A 122 -10.59 -14.60 7.87
CA HIS A 122 -11.73 -13.82 8.38
C HIS A 122 -12.75 -13.44 7.30
N GLY A 123 -12.58 -13.91 6.05
CA GLY A 123 -13.53 -13.66 4.95
C GLY A 123 -13.55 -12.22 4.42
N LEU A 124 -12.48 -11.45 4.67
CA LEU A 124 -12.34 -10.06 4.25
C LEU A 124 -11.73 -9.89 2.86
N VAL A 125 -11.09 -10.94 2.35
CA VAL A 125 -10.59 -11.07 0.97
C VAL A 125 -10.82 -12.50 0.48
N GLU A 126 -10.78 -12.71 -0.83
CA GLU A 126 -10.94 -14.04 -1.40
C GLU A 126 -9.66 -14.88 -1.26
N ARG A 127 -9.80 -16.20 -1.43
CA ARG A 127 -8.64 -17.10 -1.48
C ARG A 127 -7.68 -16.72 -2.60
N LEU A 128 -8.23 -16.33 -3.76
CA LEU A 128 -7.43 -15.96 -4.94
C LEU A 128 -6.58 -14.72 -4.67
N ASP A 129 -7.10 -13.75 -3.92
CA ASP A 129 -6.34 -12.57 -3.49
C ASP A 129 -5.12 -12.96 -2.65
N TYR A 130 -5.31 -13.84 -1.66
CA TYR A 130 -4.21 -14.34 -0.84
C TYR A 130 -3.18 -15.13 -1.67
N GLU A 131 -3.65 -16.01 -2.56
CA GLU A 131 -2.77 -16.80 -3.44
C GLU A 131 -1.96 -15.90 -4.38
N TYR A 132 -2.57 -14.83 -4.90
CA TYR A 132 -1.91 -13.83 -5.72
C TYR A 132 -0.77 -13.13 -4.95
N VAL A 133 -1.00 -12.73 -3.70
CA VAL A 133 0.07 -12.16 -2.83
C VAL A 133 1.25 -13.12 -2.70
N VAL A 134 0.97 -14.41 -2.48
CA VAL A 134 2.02 -15.43 -2.34
C VAL A 134 2.82 -15.57 -3.63
N GLU A 135 2.15 -15.58 -4.79
CA GLU A 135 2.79 -15.76 -6.09
C GLU A 135 3.61 -14.52 -6.50
N ILE A 136 3.07 -13.29 -6.39
CA ILE A 136 3.84 -12.06 -6.65
C ILE A 136 5.14 -12.04 -5.85
N ILE A 137 5.06 -12.34 -4.55
CA ILE A 137 6.24 -12.33 -3.68
C ILE A 137 7.25 -13.42 -4.09
N LYS A 138 6.76 -14.57 -4.57
CA LYS A 138 7.62 -15.66 -5.04
C LYS A 138 8.32 -15.29 -6.35
N GLU A 139 7.62 -14.68 -7.29
CA GLU A 139 8.14 -14.31 -8.61
C GLU A 139 9.07 -13.09 -8.53
N ASN A 140 8.67 -12.04 -7.82
CA ASN A 140 9.28 -10.72 -7.96
C ASN A 140 10.34 -10.40 -6.90
N LYS A 141 10.38 -11.11 -5.77
CA LYS A 141 11.28 -10.79 -4.66
C LYS A 141 12.75 -10.72 -5.06
N LYS A 142 13.21 -11.61 -5.94
CA LYS A 142 14.61 -11.58 -6.41
C LYS A 142 14.89 -10.28 -7.16
N GLU A 143 13.95 -9.84 -7.99
CA GLU A 143 14.06 -8.62 -8.76
C GLU A 143 14.00 -7.37 -7.87
N TRP A 144 13.10 -7.35 -6.87
CA TRP A 144 13.05 -6.26 -5.89
C TRP A 144 14.38 -6.05 -5.16
N LEU A 145 15.05 -7.15 -4.77
CA LEU A 145 16.36 -7.08 -4.12
C LEU A 145 17.46 -6.61 -5.06
N GLU A 146 17.40 -6.97 -6.34
CA GLU A 146 18.34 -6.47 -7.35
C GLU A 146 18.10 -4.99 -7.65
N GLN A 147 16.84 -4.55 -7.70
CA GLN A 147 16.49 -3.14 -7.85
C GLN A 147 16.98 -2.30 -6.67
N LEU A 148 16.81 -2.77 -5.43
CA LEU A 148 17.38 -2.10 -4.25
C LEU A 148 18.90 -1.95 -4.40
N LYS A 149 19.59 -3.02 -4.79
CA LYS A 149 21.05 -2.96 -4.98
C LYS A 149 21.44 -1.93 -6.05
N ARG A 150 20.76 -1.92 -7.19
CA ARG A 150 20.99 -0.93 -8.25
C ARG A 150 20.68 0.49 -7.78
N PHE A 151 19.65 0.68 -6.94
CA PHE A 151 19.31 1.96 -6.33
C PHE A 151 20.44 2.46 -5.43
N ASP A 152 20.90 1.61 -4.52
CA ASP A 152 21.98 1.91 -3.56
C ASP A 152 23.32 2.22 -4.26
N GLU A 153 23.57 1.59 -5.40
CA GLU A 153 24.74 1.83 -6.26
C GLU A 153 24.61 3.10 -7.12
N GLY A 154 23.49 3.83 -7.03
CA GLY A 154 23.23 5.04 -7.82
C GLY A 154 22.83 4.77 -9.28
N ALA A 155 22.69 3.50 -9.67
CA ALA A 155 22.43 3.06 -11.05
C ALA A 155 20.96 3.17 -11.50
N LEU A 156 20.08 3.76 -10.68
CA LEU A 156 18.66 4.00 -11.00
C LEU A 156 18.31 5.49 -11.15
N TYR A 157 19.30 6.39 -11.10
CA TYR A 157 19.04 7.84 -11.16
C TYR A 157 18.95 8.42 -12.59
N ASP A 158 19.28 7.68 -13.65
CA ASP A 158 19.54 8.28 -14.98
C ASP A 158 18.40 8.19 -16.02
N ASP A 159 17.39 7.32 -15.86
CA ASP A 159 16.46 7.04 -16.98
C ASP A 159 15.03 7.62 -16.85
N TYR A 160 14.65 8.26 -15.73
CA TYR A 160 13.25 8.66 -15.49
C TYR A 160 13.07 10.03 -14.81
N LEU A 161 13.97 10.97 -15.07
CA LEU A 161 13.73 12.40 -14.81
C LEU A 161 13.10 13.09 -16.04
N SER A 162 12.02 12.52 -16.54
CA SER A 162 11.05 13.25 -17.36
C SER A 162 9.68 13.09 -16.69
N TRP A 163 9.41 13.94 -15.71
CA TRP A 163 8.07 14.28 -15.28
C TRP A 163 7.82 15.71 -15.74
#